data_AF-A0A356EUL5-F1
#
_entry.id   AF-A0A356EUL5-F1
#
_cell.length_a   1.000
_cell.length_b   1.000
_cell.length_c   1.000
_cell.angle_alpha   90.00
_cell.angle_beta   90.00
_cell.angle_gamma   90.00
#
_symmetry.space_group_name_H-M   'P 1'
#
loop_
_entity.id
_entity.type
_entity.pdbx_description
1 polymer ?
#
loop_
_entity_poly.entity_id
_entity_poly.type
_entity_poly.pdbx_seq_one_letter_code
_entity_poly.pdbx_strand_id
1 'polypeptide(L)'
;MEWYMPFLMALAGLFLIVAAALDWDFFFEMRKARTLVAWFGRGRARVFYIVLGSFLLLLGFGFTFGVIATEARSRQVAAPMERHAGASKSGRNEPEPSGKGVTLWDARVRYGDRGAGLIFACNYRWDQGKPSMGTKYLLVIEALGDEFETGFTAHELQERGMVQGELRTRHTGALPDCKMYLVVEDHAGGNRREISNVASYENPAAKQIAAAQSAKPAAADFSFFFGSKSPEPQNSTPSSNVLDGAIARLKSSDVDERNAAVRQIVDVPVDEARRREVAALLESLLKDKDDLVRDAAMEALMVWGDPSSVPAVIVVASDESPWVRHKAVQFLGKTKSVEAAEALASRLKEHHGETYSGLRDMGSVAEPAILKQLASDDANTRHLALKLLAEIGTEQCVPALIEAIEHADVTTRRLAFEAICQRKDARCAEAVARRLTIEDDFRHAADALRAIGSPAEMAVAAHIADEDEEVRHMALDILRHVGTQESVPALNETLKSPDRATRHIALSILRERKDARSVVPVTRLLLSDEDRGVATDCLIQIGPAVEDTILKGLKHANPAVVASCCNILGKVGTKKSVNALQGLVNSRDGGVAANAKWALDDIMRREAGG
;
A
#
# COMPACT_ATOMS: atom_id res chain seq x y z
N MET A 1 -31.46 5.43 2.00
CA MET A 1 -30.80 4.64 0.93
C MET A 1 -31.46 3.28 0.69
N GLU A 2 -32.26 2.73 1.61
CA GLU A 2 -32.75 1.34 1.57
C GLU A 2 -33.72 0.99 0.42
N TRP A 3 -34.32 1.98 -0.26
CA TRP A 3 -35.29 1.76 -1.34
C TRP A 3 -34.67 1.60 -2.74
N TYR A 4 -33.40 1.99 -2.92
CA TYR A 4 -32.79 2.00 -4.26
C TYR A 4 -32.31 0.63 -4.72
N MET A 5 -31.84 -0.21 -3.80
CA MET A 5 -31.25 -1.51 -4.15
C MET A 5 -32.29 -2.50 -4.72
N PRO A 6 -33.50 -2.67 -4.15
CA PRO A 6 -34.52 -3.55 -4.73
C PRO A 6 -34.99 -3.09 -6.11
N PHE A 7 -35.07 -1.77 -6.33
CA PHE A 7 -35.46 -1.19 -7.61
C PHE A 7 -34.40 -1.41 -8.71
N LEU A 8 -33.12 -1.22 -8.37
CA LEU A 8 -32.01 -1.52 -9.28
C LEU A 8 -31.95 -3.01 -9.65
N MET A 9 -32.22 -3.91 -8.70
CA MET A 9 -32.29 -5.35 -8.98
C MET A 9 -33.46 -5.70 -9.91
N ALA A 10 -34.63 -5.09 -9.72
CA ALA A 10 -35.78 -5.30 -10.59
C ALA A 10 -35.52 -4.78 -12.02
N LEU A 11 -34.90 -3.60 -12.16
CA LEU A 11 -34.49 -3.05 -13.46
C LEU A 11 -33.45 -3.93 -14.16
N ALA A 12 -32.44 -4.39 -13.43
CA ALA A 12 -31.43 -5.30 -13.96
C ALA A 12 -32.07 -6.63 -14.42
N GLY A 13 -32.99 -7.18 -13.63
CA GLY A 13 -33.74 -8.39 -13.99
C GLY A 13 -34.58 -8.21 -15.25
N LEU A 14 -35.31 -7.09 -15.36
CA LEU A 14 -36.10 -6.75 -16.54
C LEU A 14 -35.21 -6.59 -17.79
N PHE A 15 -34.10 -5.88 -17.66
CA PHE A 15 -33.14 -5.68 -18.74
C PHE A 15 -32.61 -7.01 -19.28
N LEU A 16 -32.24 -7.96 -18.40
CA LEU A 16 -31.76 -9.29 -18.81
C LEU A 16 -32.83 -10.08 -19.57
N ILE A 17 -34.08 -10.05 -19.13
CA ILE A 17 -35.20 -10.72 -19.81
C ILE A 17 -35.39 -10.13 -21.21
N VAL A 18 -35.42 -8.80 -21.32
CA VAL A 18 -35.63 -8.10 -22.59
C VAL A 18 -34.49 -8.35 -23.56
N ALA A 19 -33.24 -8.21 -23.11
CA ALA A 19 -32.06 -8.44 -23.94
C ALA A 19 -31.99 -9.90 -24.45
N ALA A 20 -32.33 -10.87 -23.59
CA ALA A 20 -32.35 -12.29 -23.97
C ALA A 20 -33.55 -12.67 -24.86
N ALA A 21 -34.72 -12.06 -24.66
CA ALA A 21 -35.90 -12.30 -25.47
C ALA A 21 -35.75 -11.71 -26.88
N LEU A 22 -35.23 -10.49 -26.99
CA LEU A 22 -35.00 -9.77 -28.25
C LEU A 22 -33.69 -10.15 -28.96
N ASP A 23 -32.90 -11.05 -28.37
CA ASP A 23 -31.64 -11.58 -28.95
C ASP A 23 -30.65 -10.49 -29.36
N TRP A 24 -30.43 -9.50 -28.48
CA TRP A 24 -29.54 -8.39 -28.78
C TRP A 24 -28.08 -8.84 -28.94
N ASP A 25 -27.50 -8.58 -30.12
CA ASP A 25 -26.12 -8.96 -30.46
C ASP A 25 -25.10 -8.39 -29.47
N PHE A 26 -25.19 -7.09 -29.19
CA PHE A 26 -24.35 -6.40 -28.21
C PHE A 26 -24.33 -7.10 -26.84
N PHE A 27 -25.48 -7.59 -26.36
CA PHE A 27 -25.59 -8.25 -25.07
C PHE A 27 -24.88 -9.60 -25.05
N PHE A 28 -25.01 -10.39 -26.12
CA PHE A 28 -24.37 -11.70 -26.23
C PHE A 28 -22.90 -11.65 -26.64
N GLU A 29 -22.44 -10.49 -27.14
CA GLU A 29 -21.02 -10.23 -27.42
C GLU A 29 -20.24 -9.77 -26.18
N MET A 30 -20.90 -9.30 -25.10
CA MET A 30 -20.24 -8.96 -23.85
C MET A 30 -19.51 -10.16 -23.24
N ARG A 31 -18.32 -9.92 -22.66
CA ARG A 31 -17.43 -10.93 -22.07
C ARG A 31 -18.16 -11.99 -21.23
N LYS A 32 -19.07 -11.56 -20.33
CA LYS A 32 -19.83 -12.46 -19.43
C LYS A 32 -20.87 -13.34 -20.16
N ALA A 33 -21.50 -12.81 -21.20
CA ALA A 33 -22.46 -13.58 -22.00
C ALA A 33 -21.76 -14.50 -23.00
N ARG A 34 -20.61 -14.07 -23.55
CA ARG A 34 -19.80 -14.82 -24.51
C ARG A 34 -19.32 -16.16 -23.94
N THR A 35 -18.92 -16.21 -22.67
CA THR A 35 -18.52 -17.46 -22.00
C THR A 35 -19.67 -18.48 -21.95
N LEU A 36 -20.88 -18.02 -21.61
CA LEU A 36 -22.07 -18.87 -21.57
C LEU A 36 -22.54 -19.29 -22.97
N VAL A 37 -22.43 -18.40 -23.97
CA VAL A 37 -22.71 -18.71 -25.37
C VAL A 37 -21.72 -19.74 -25.91
N ALA A 38 -20.44 -19.64 -25.55
CA ALA A 38 -19.41 -20.60 -25.96
C ALA A 38 -19.65 -22.01 -25.36
N TRP A 39 -20.12 -22.10 -24.12
CA TRP A 39 -20.36 -23.38 -23.46
C TRP A 39 -21.66 -24.08 -23.89
N PHE A 40 -22.74 -23.32 -24.09
CA PHE A 40 -24.07 -23.91 -24.28
C PHE A 40 -24.74 -23.56 -25.61
N GLY A 41 -24.14 -22.67 -26.40
CA GLY A 41 -24.74 -22.12 -27.60
C GLY A 41 -25.73 -20.99 -27.29
N ARG A 42 -25.95 -20.12 -28.28
CA ARG A 42 -26.73 -18.89 -28.14
C ARG A 42 -28.18 -19.12 -27.69
N GLY A 43 -28.82 -20.20 -28.18
CA GLY A 43 -30.18 -20.55 -27.77
C GLY A 43 -30.32 -20.89 -26.29
N ARG A 44 -29.35 -21.61 -25.70
CA ARG A 44 -29.39 -21.99 -24.28
C ARG A 44 -28.96 -20.84 -23.36
N ALA A 45 -28.04 -20.01 -23.81
CA ALA A 45 -27.66 -18.79 -23.10
C ALA A 45 -28.86 -17.83 -22.94
N ARG A 46 -29.71 -17.70 -23.97
CA ARG A 46 -30.96 -16.92 -23.89
C ARG A 46 -31.89 -17.43 -22.80
N VAL A 47 -32.12 -18.75 -22.74
CA VAL A 47 -32.97 -19.35 -21.69
C VAL A 47 -32.38 -19.10 -20.30
N PHE A 48 -31.07 -19.24 -20.14
CA PHE A 48 -30.39 -18.97 -18.87
C PHE A 48 -30.61 -17.53 -18.39
N TYR A 49 -30.43 -16.53 -19.26
CA TYR A 49 -30.61 -15.13 -18.90
C TYR A 49 -32.07 -14.73 -18.65
N ILE A 50 -33.03 -15.39 -19.31
CA ILE A 50 -34.47 -15.24 -18.99
C ILE A 50 -34.75 -15.75 -17.57
N VAL A 51 -34.21 -16.91 -17.20
CA VAL A 51 -34.39 -17.49 -15.86
C VAL A 51 -33.71 -16.63 -14.78
N LEU A 52 -32.47 -16.21 -15.01
CA LEU A 52 -31.73 -15.35 -14.10
C LEU A 52 -32.39 -13.97 -13.93
N GLY A 53 -32.83 -13.36 -15.04
CA GLY A 53 -33.56 -12.10 -15.00
C GLY A 53 -34.90 -12.21 -14.27
N SER A 54 -35.64 -13.32 -14.45
CA SER A 54 -36.88 -13.59 -13.72
C SER A 54 -36.64 -13.74 -12.21
N PHE A 55 -35.54 -14.38 -11.82
CA PHE A 55 -35.15 -14.53 -10.42
C PHE A 55 -34.81 -13.19 -9.76
N LEU A 56 -34.01 -12.35 -10.43
CA LEU A 56 -33.66 -11.00 -9.94
C LEU A 56 -34.88 -10.08 -9.85
N LEU A 57 -35.80 -10.19 -10.81
CA LEU A 57 -37.04 -9.45 -10.82
C LEU A 57 -37.95 -9.86 -9.65
N LEU A 58 -38.08 -11.16 -9.38
CA LEU A 58 -38.82 -11.69 -8.23
C LEU A 58 -38.21 -11.27 -6.88
N LEU A 59 -36.88 -11.28 -6.75
CA LEU A 59 -36.20 -10.80 -5.54
C LEU A 59 -36.42 -9.30 -5.31
N GLY A 60 -36.29 -8.49 -6.37
CA GLY A 60 -36.55 -7.05 -6.30
C GLY A 60 -37.98 -6.74 -5.85
N PHE A 61 -38.98 -7.40 -6.45
CA PHE A 61 -40.38 -7.25 -6.04
C PHE A 61 -40.64 -7.79 -4.63
N GLY A 62 -40.10 -8.96 -4.26
CA GLY A 62 -40.28 -9.56 -2.95
C GLY A 62 -39.80 -8.65 -1.81
N PHE A 63 -38.65 -7.99 -1.97
CA PHE A 63 -38.15 -7.00 -1.01
C PHE A 63 -39.07 -5.77 -0.93
N THR A 64 -39.56 -5.25 -2.06
CA THR A 64 -40.49 -4.09 -2.04
C THR A 64 -41.82 -4.41 -1.36
N PHE A 65 -42.39 -5.60 -1.58
CA PHE A 65 -43.65 -6.03 -0.92
C PHE A 65 -43.45 -6.35 0.57
N GLY A 66 -42.30 -6.90 0.95
CA GLY A 66 -41.94 -7.16 2.34
C GLY A 66 -41.85 -5.87 3.18
N VAL A 67 -41.27 -4.81 2.62
CA VAL A 67 -41.15 -3.49 3.27
C VAL A 67 -42.52 -2.79 3.35
N ILE A 68 -43.37 -2.88 2.31
CA ILE A 68 -44.72 -2.30 2.35
C ILE A 68 -45.62 -3.04 3.36
N ALA A 69 -45.46 -4.35 3.52
CA ALA A 69 -46.25 -5.15 4.47
C ALA A 69 -45.90 -4.85 5.94
N THR A 70 -44.64 -4.59 6.26
CA THR A 70 -44.22 -4.17 7.61
C THR A 70 -44.70 -2.76 7.94
N GLU A 71 -44.70 -1.87 6.96
CA GLU A 71 -45.19 -0.49 7.11
C GLU A 71 -46.73 -0.44 7.24
N ALA A 72 -47.46 -1.30 6.53
CA ALA A 72 -48.92 -1.44 6.68
C ALA A 72 -49.32 -2.00 8.06
N ARG A 73 -48.52 -2.94 8.61
CA ARG A 73 -48.75 -3.51 9.94
C ARG A 73 -48.50 -2.49 11.06
N SER A 74 -47.58 -1.55 10.85
CA SER A 74 -47.34 -0.44 11.78
C SER A 74 -48.47 0.60 11.81
N ARG A 75 -49.19 0.80 10.69
CA ARG A 75 -50.31 1.75 10.59
C ARG A 75 -51.64 1.21 11.14
N GLN A 76 -51.83 -0.11 11.19
CA GLN A 76 -53.05 -0.72 11.77
C GLN A 76 -53.12 -0.66 13.31
N VAL A 77 -52.00 -0.42 14.00
CA VAL A 77 -51.95 -0.38 15.48
C VAL A 77 -52.35 1.00 16.04
N ALA A 78 -52.55 2.02 15.19
CA ALA A 78 -52.82 3.38 15.62
C ALA A 78 -54.19 3.90 15.13
N ALA A 79 -55.27 3.57 15.86
CA ALA A 79 -56.54 4.31 15.84
C ALA A 79 -57.29 4.13 17.18
N PRO A 80 -58.11 5.12 17.62
CA PRO A 80 -58.11 5.60 19.01
C PRO A 80 -59.44 5.36 19.78
N MET A 81 -59.52 5.92 21.01
CA MET A 81 -60.71 6.18 21.88
C MET A 81 -61.10 5.02 22.85
N GLU A 82 -61.41 5.16 24.16
CA GLU A 82 -61.93 6.22 25.05
C GLU A 82 -61.57 5.89 26.54
N ARG A 83 -61.03 6.81 27.36
CA ARG A 83 -61.68 7.74 28.34
C ARG A 83 -61.68 7.28 29.83
N HIS A 84 -61.23 8.23 30.68
CA HIS A 84 -61.56 8.49 32.09
C HIS A 84 -61.04 7.49 33.16
N ALA A 85 -60.47 7.86 34.31
CA ALA A 85 -60.39 9.11 35.08
C ALA A 85 -59.02 9.11 35.82
N GLY A 86 -58.28 10.20 35.96
CA GLY A 86 -58.64 11.36 36.76
C GLY A 86 -58.00 11.29 38.17
N ALA A 87 -56.66 11.42 38.27
CA ALA A 87 -55.98 11.74 39.51
C ALA A 87 -54.62 12.45 39.26
N SER A 88 -54.66 13.78 39.33
CA SER A 88 -53.65 14.70 39.89
C SER A 88 -52.13 14.43 39.72
N LYS A 89 -51.51 15.33 38.93
CA LYS A 89 -50.17 15.94 39.10
C LYS A 89 -48.96 15.00 39.27
N SER A 90 -48.20 14.81 38.20
CA SER A 90 -46.83 15.38 38.13
C SER A 90 -46.32 15.28 36.68
N GLY A 91 -45.99 16.43 36.09
CA GLY A 91 -45.16 16.46 34.90
C GLY A 91 -43.75 15.99 35.29
N ARG A 92 -43.31 14.88 34.72
CA ARG A 92 -41.94 14.72 34.24
C ARG A 92 -42.11 14.82 32.72
N ASN A 93 -41.79 15.93 32.04
CA ASN A 93 -40.46 16.51 31.95
C ASN A 93 -39.42 15.42 32.17
N GLU A 94 -39.35 14.47 31.23
CA GLU A 94 -38.04 13.89 30.97
C GLU A 94 -37.17 15.04 30.47
N PRO A 95 -36.14 15.43 31.23
CA PRO A 95 -35.31 16.55 30.83
C PRO A 95 -34.51 16.11 29.61
N GLU A 96 -34.51 16.93 28.56
CA GLU A 96 -33.33 17.04 27.71
C GLU A 96 -32.10 17.10 28.63
N PRO A 97 -31.04 16.31 28.41
CA PRO A 97 -29.83 16.43 29.19
C PRO A 97 -29.11 17.72 28.77
N SER A 98 -29.58 18.83 29.34
CA SER A 98 -28.85 20.07 29.52
C SER A 98 -27.55 19.77 30.27
N GLY A 99 -26.44 20.24 29.69
CA GLY A 99 -25.16 20.55 30.33
C GLY A 99 -24.68 19.67 31.49
N LYS A 100 -24.20 18.45 31.22
CA LYS A 100 -23.46 17.66 32.22
C LYS A 100 -21.97 17.73 31.91
N GLY A 101 -21.24 18.55 32.65
CA GLY A 101 -19.79 18.57 32.63
C GLY A 101 -19.23 17.23 33.10
N VAL A 102 -18.29 16.69 32.33
CA VAL A 102 -17.44 15.60 32.79
C VAL A 102 -16.13 16.22 33.23
N THR A 103 -15.77 16.05 34.49
CA THR A 103 -14.47 16.49 34.97
C THR A 103 -13.49 15.32 34.89
N LEU A 104 -12.51 15.41 33.98
CA LEU A 104 -11.34 14.54 33.97
C LEU A 104 -10.44 14.99 35.12
N TRP A 105 -10.30 14.15 36.14
CA TRP A 105 -9.70 14.56 37.42
C TRP A 105 -8.29 13.98 37.64
N ASP A 106 -7.97 12.81 37.07
CA ASP A 106 -6.65 12.18 37.23
C ASP A 106 -6.38 11.25 36.04
N ALA A 107 -5.32 11.50 35.27
CA ALA A 107 -4.91 10.69 34.12
C ALA A 107 -3.51 10.12 34.38
N ARG A 108 -3.38 8.79 34.24
CA ARG A 108 -2.15 8.03 34.48
C ARG A 108 -1.95 7.04 33.35
N VAL A 109 -0.73 6.91 32.87
CA VAL A 109 -0.38 5.87 31.90
C VAL A 109 0.08 4.62 32.64
N ARG A 110 -0.59 3.50 32.41
CA ARG A 110 -0.20 2.13 32.80
C ARG A 110 0.25 1.37 31.55
N TYR A 111 1.18 0.44 31.69
CA TYR A 111 1.44 -0.57 30.68
C TYR A 111 0.79 -1.87 31.13
N GLY A 112 0.13 -2.59 30.21
CA GLY A 112 -0.64 -3.80 30.53
C GLY A 112 0.07 -5.10 30.14
N ASP A 113 -0.01 -6.10 31.01
CA ASP A 113 0.68 -7.39 30.92
C ASP A 113 0.09 -8.41 29.91
N ARG A 114 -0.53 -7.96 28.82
CA ARG A 114 -0.91 -8.86 27.73
C ARG A 114 -0.77 -8.15 26.38
N GLY A 115 0.35 -8.39 25.71
CA GLY A 115 0.55 -8.11 24.28
C GLY A 115 0.35 -6.65 23.86
N ALA A 116 1.46 -5.90 23.78
CA ALA A 116 1.59 -4.62 23.07
C ALA A 116 0.44 -3.60 23.27
N GLY A 117 0.46 -2.85 24.37
CA GLY A 117 -0.42 -1.70 24.55
C GLY A 117 -0.04 -0.75 25.69
N LEU A 118 -0.01 0.55 25.40
CA LEU A 118 -0.09 1.64 26.36
C LEU A 118 -1.53 1.72 26.88
N ILE A 119 -1.74 1.55 28.19
CA ILE A 119 -3.05 1.66 28.84
C ILE A 119 -3.15 3.02 29.54
N PHE A 120 -3.98 3.92 29.04
CA PHE A 120 -4.26 5.18 29.71
C PHE A 120 -5.37 4.98 30.74
N ALA A 121 -5.04 5.07 32.02
CA ALA A 121 -5.97 5.08 33.14
C ALA A 121 -6.43 6.50 33.43
N CYS A 122 -7.70 6.78 33.31
CA CYS A 122 -8.27 8.12 33.47
C CYS A 122 -9.47 8.04 34.41
N ASN A 123 -9.45 8.85 35.45
CA ASN A 123 -10.52 8.98 36.43
C ASN A 123 -11.44 10.11 35.99
N TYR A 124 -12.68 9.74 35.69
CA TYR A 124 -13.74 10.68 35.35
C TYR A 124 -14.71 10.79 36.51
N ARG A 125 -15.14 12.02 36.77
CA ARG A 125 -16.30 12.29 37.60
C ARG A 125 -17.39 12.91 36.73
N TRP A 126 -18.56 12.27 36.75
CA TRP A 126 -19.77 12.83 36.16
C TRP A 126 -20.40 13.72 37.22
N ASP A 127 -20.44 15.03 36.98
CA ASP A 127 -20.83 16.00 38.01
C ASP A 127 -22.32 15.86 38.40
N GLN A 128 -23.18 15.32 37.50
CA GLN A 128 -24.61 15.09 37.73
C GLN A 128 -25.14 13.84 36.97
N GLY A 129 -25.32 12.71 37.66
CA GLY A 129 -26.02 11.50 37.14
C GLY A 129 -25.18 10.57 36.24
N LYS A 130 -25.70 9.36 36.00
CA LYS A 130 -25.03 8.29 35.23
C LYS A 130 -25.04 8.57 33.71
N PRO A 131 -24.08 8.01 32.93
CA PRO A 131 -24.07 8.11 31.47
C PRO A 131 -25.39 7.61 30.84
N SER A 132 -25.82 8.25 29.75
CA SER A 132 -26.99 7.80 28.98
C SER A 132 -26.73 6.46 28.29
N MET A 133 -27.63 5.49 28.49
CA MET A 133 -27.58 4.19 27.80
C MET A 133 -27.71 4.39 26.28
N GLY A 134 -26.81 3.76 25.52
CA GLY A 134 -26.84 3.76 24.04
C GLY A 134 -26.07 4.91 23.37
N THR A 135 -25.54 5.89 24.12
CA THR A 135 -24.71 6.97 23.58
C THR A 135 -23.23 6.59 23.59
N LYS A 136 -22.50 6.87 22.51
CA LYS A 136 -21.05 6.60 22.42
C LYS A 136 -20.24 7.75 23.02
N TYR A 137 -19.28 7.41 23.88
CA TYR A 137 -18.40 8.34 24.56
C TYR A 137 -16.95 7.93 24.29
N LEU A 138 -16.22 8.74 23.54
CA LEU A 138 -14.86 8.46 23.09
C LEU A 138 -13.86 9.25 23.94
N LEU A 139 -12.84 8.57 24.48
CA LEU A 139 -11.66 9.25 25.03
C LEU A 139 -10.71 9.54 23.88
N VAL A 140 -10.49 10.80 23.57
CA VAL A 140 -9.54 11.22 22.54
C VAL A 140 -8.20 11.55 23.21
N ILE A 141 -7.12 11.04 22.62
CA ILE A 141 -5.74 11.31 23.03
C ILE A 141 -5.04 11.89 21.81
N GLU A 142 -4.81 13.20 21.81
CA GLU A 142 -4.08 13.86 20.74
C GLU A 142 -2.61 13.96 21.14
N ALA A 143 -1.75 13.18 20.48
CA ALA A 143 -0.31 13.43 20.54
C ALA A 143 -0.02 14.76 19.82
N LEU A 144 0.81 15.62 20.41
CA LEU A 144 1.36 16.78 19.74
C LEU A 144 2.56 16.30 18.88
N GLY A 145 2.27 15.45 17.88
CA GLY A 145 3.20 14.71 17.01
C GLY A 145 2.46 13.65 16.18
N ASP A 146 3.15 12.95 15.27
CA ASP A 146 2.50 12.07 14.27
C ASP A 146 1.68 10.91 14.90
N GLU A 147 0.36 11.04 14.71
CA GLU A 147 -0.81 10.14 14.80
C GLU A 147 -0.90 9.01 15.85
N PHE A 148 -1.87 9.13 16.77
CA PHE A 148 -2.65 8.01 17.34
C PHE A 148 -4.05 8.51 17.77
N GLU A 149 -5.13 7.82 17.36
CA GLU A 149 -6.49 7.97 17.93
C GLU A 149 -6.97 6.59 18.46
N THR A 150 -7.66 6.55 19.59
CA THR A 150 -8.30 5.34 20.15
C THR A 150 -9.66 5.72 20.76
N GLY A 151 -10.62 4.78 20.84
CA GLY A 151 -11.97 5.02 21.34
C GLY A 151 -12.51 3.81 22.11
N PHE A 152 -13.29 4.07 23.16
CA PHE A 152 -13.94 3.04 24.00
C PHE A 152 -15.44 3.30 24.07
N THR A 153 -16.23 2.30 24.50
CA THR A 153 -17.68 2.42 24.70
C THR A 153 -18.05 2.37 26.19
N ALA A 154 -19.19 2.95 26.57
CA ALA A 154 -19.65 3.01 27.96
C ALA A 154 -19.88 1.62 28.60
N HIS A 155 -20.18 0.62 27.79
CA HIS A 155 -20.33 -0.78 28.23
C HIS A 155 -18.98 -1.39 28.66
N GLU A 156 -17.89 -1.08 27.95
CA GLU A 156 -16.53 -1.58 28.24
C GLU A 156 -15.94 -1.00 29.53
N LEU A 157 -16.37 0.20 29.93
CA LEU A 157 -15.99 0.84 31.19
C LEU A 157 -16.72 0.22 32.40
N GLN A 158 -17.88 -0.40 32.19
CA GLN A 158 -18.74 -0.90 33.26
C GLN A 158 -18.41 -2.34 33.68
N GLU A 159 -17.93 -3.17 32.75
CA GLU A 159 -17.58 -4.58 33.03
C GLU A 159 -16.26 -4.76 33.82
N ARG A 160 -15.40 -3.73 33.90
CA ARG A 160 -14.03 -3.86 34.43
C ARG A 160 -13.79 -3.38 35.85
N GLY A 161 -14.80 -2.90 36.57
CA GLY A 161 -14.80 -2.79 38.04
C GLY A 161 -13.54 -2.29 38.75
N MET A 162 -12.81 -1.27 38.25
CA MET A 162 -11.60 -0.78 38.95
C MET A 162 -11.38 0.74 38.89
N VAL A 163 -11.27 1.31 40.09
CA VAL A 163 -10.35 2.39 40.45
C VAL A 163 -9.63 1.96 41.74
N GLN A 164 -8.29 1.93 41.75
CA GLN A 164 -7.36 2.27 42.87
C GLN A 164 -5.88 2.19 42.40
N GLY A 165 -4.99 2.99 43.03
CA GLY A 165 -3.57 3.32 42.69
C GLY A 165 -2.57 2.14 42.66
N GLU A 166 -1.25 2.24 42.45
CA GLU A 166 -0.19 3.27 42.57
C GLU A 166 0.88 3.04 41.45
N LEU A 167 1.81 3.98 41.21
CA LEU A 167 2.66 4.06 40.00
C LEU A 167 4.14 3.71 40.26
N ARG A 168 4.73 2.77 39.52
CA ARG A 168 6.19 2.58 39.39
C ARG A 168 6.55 2.07 37.97
N THR A 169 7.51 2.70 37.32
CA THR A 169 7.94 2.43 35.93
C THR A 169 9.35 1.83 35.86
N ARG A 170 9.63 0.99 34.83
CA ARG A 170 10.99 0.62 34.36
C ARG A 170 11.00 0.36 32.84
N HIS A 171 10.99 1.43 32.03
CA HIS A 171 11.92 1.56 30.90
C HIS A 171 12.06 3.03 30.53
N THR A 172 13.23 3.35 29.99
CA THR A 172 13.74 4.69 29.71
C THR A 172 13.26 5.16 28.34
N GLY A 173 12.22 6.00 28.33
CA GLY A 173 11.77 6.78 27.18
C GLY A 173 10.43 7.45 27.47
N ALA A 174 10.37 8.78 27.46
CA ALA A 174 9.18 9.54 27.85
C ALA A 174 8.21 9.76 26.67
N LEU A 175 6.90 9.71 26.92
CA LEU A 175 5.83 10.01 25.95
C LEU A 175 5.96 11.43 25.37
N PRO A 176 5.62 11.70 24.11
CA PRO A 176 5.53 13.07 23.60
C PRO A 176 4.43 13.86 24.33
N ASP A 177 4.48 15.20 24.23
CA ASP A 177 3.43 16.05 24.80
C ASP A 177 2.06 15.65 24.21
N CYS A 178 1.03 15.51 25.04
CA CYS A 178 -0.29 15.09 24.56
C CYS A 178 -1.44 15.77 25.29
N LYS A 179 -2.60 15.79 24.64
CA LYS A 179 -3.87 16.31 25.16
C LYS A 179 -4.88 15.18 25.26
N MET A 180 -5.66 15.17 26.33
CA MET A 180 -6.68 14.15 26.58
C MET A 180 -8.01 14.81 26.93
N TYR A 181 -9.09 14.41 26.26
CA TYR A 181 -10.44 14.88 26.52
C TYR A 181 -11.49 13.89 26.05
N LEU A 182 -12.73 14.04 26.54
CA LEU A 182 -13.84 13.14 26.26
C LEU A 182 -14.82 13.78 25.27
N VAL A 183 -15.20 13.01 24.26
CA VAL A 183 -16.12 13.43 23.20
C VAL A 183 -17.36 12.56 23.25
N VAL A 184 -18.54 13.18 23.10
CA VAL A 184 -19.78 12.46 22.82
C VAL A 184 -20.05 12.46 21.32
N GLU A 185 -20.43 11.29 20.79
CA GLU A 185 -20.80 11.11 19.40
C GLU A 185 -22.32 10.95 19.29
N ASP A 186 -22.94 11.75 18.42
CA ASP A 186 -24.35 11.61 18.03
C ASP A 186 -24.65 10.19 17.52
N HIS A 187 -25.85 9.67 17.79
CA HIS A 187 -26.37 8.40 17.28
C HIS A 187 -26.25 8.23 15.74
N ALA A 188 -26.17 9.33 14.98
CA ALA A 188 -25.95 9.32 13.53
C ALA A 188 -24.46 9.22 13.10
N GLY A 189 -23.49 9.15 14.03
CA GLY A 189 -22.07 8.88 13.75
C GLY A 189 -21.29 10.01 13.05
N GLY A 190 -21.88 11.22 12.95
CA GLY A 190 -21.31 12.33 12.18
C GLY A 190 -20.80 13.51 13.00
N ASN A 191 -21.38 13.78 14.18
CA ASN A 191 -21.06 14.95 14.99
C ASN A 191 -20.46 14.57 16.34
N ARG A 192 -19.24 15.03 16.57
CA ARG A 192 -18.45 14.88 17.79
C ARG A 192 -18.49 16.17 18.59
N ARG A 193 -18.83 16.11 19.87
CA ARG A 193 -18.79 17.26 20.79
C ARG A 193 -17.95 16.95 22.03
N GLU A 194 -16.92 17.75 22.29
CA GLU A 194 -16.13 17.67 23.53
C GLU A 194 -17.00 18.01 24.75
N ILE A 195 -16.90 17.22 25.82
CA ILE A 195 -17.72 17.35 27.04
C ILE A 195 -16.90 17.30 28.34
N SER A 196 -15.57 17.25 28.25
CA SER A 196 -14.67 17.38 29.39
C SER A 196 -13.63 18.47 29.14
N ASN A 197 -13.01 18.97 30.20
CA ASN A 197 -11.82 19.81 30.05
C ASN A 197 -10.65 19.00 29.48
N VAL A 198 -9.80 19.66 28.68
CA VAL A 198 -8.56 19.09 28.16
C VAL A 198 -7.52 18.99 29.28
N ALA A 199 -7.04 17.77 29.56
CA ALA A 199 -5.84 17.56 30.36
C ALA A 199 -4.63 17.52 29.43
N SER A 200 -3.60 18.33 29.72
CA SER A 200 -2.36 18.34 28.95
C SER A 200 -1.25 17.66 29.75
N TYR A 201 -0.54 16.75 29.10
CA TYR A 201 0.69 16.16 29.60
C TYR A 201 1.86 16.81 28.86
N GLU A 202 2.67 17.59 29.59
CA GLU A 202 3.93 18.11 29.08
C GLU A 202 5.06 17.18 29.53
N ASN A 203 5.83 16.68 28.56
CA ASN A 203 7.00 15.87 28.77
C ASN A 203 8.24 16.75 29.02
N PRO A 204 8.75 16.83 30.26
CA PRO A 204 9.93 17.63 30.57
C PRO A 204 11.22 17.14 29.88
N ALA A 205 11.28 15.86 29.44
CA ALA A 205 12.44 15.31 28.72
C ALA A 205 12.49 15.71 27.24
N ALA A 206 11.34 15.95 26.59
CA ALA A 206 11.26 16.37 25.19
C ALA A 206 11.90 17.75 24.95
N LYS A 207 11.75 18.69 25.91
CA LYS A 207 12.38 20.02 25.86
C LYS A 207 13.92 19.97 25.95
N GLN A 208 14.48 18.99 26.66
CA GLN A 208 15.93 18.80 26.76
C GLN A 208 16.53 18.10 25.53
N ILE A 209 15.79 17.17 24.93
CA ILE A 209 16.22 16.44 23.71
C ILE A 209 16.17 17.37 22.48
N ALA A 210 15.18 18.27 22.38
CA ALA A 210 15.12 19.27 21.31
C ALA A 210 16.31 20.25 21.33
N ALA A 211 16.84 20.58 22.52
CA ALA A 211 18.07 21.38 22.64
C ALA A 211 19.31 20.60 22.14
N ALA A 212 19.37 19.29 22.39
CA ALA A 212 20.47 18.42 21.97
C ALA A 212 20.45 18.09 20.46
N GLN A 213 19.26 18.01 19.83
CA GLN A 213 19.09 17.68 18.40
C GLN A 213 19.44 18.84 17.45
N SER A 214 19.65 20.06 17.96
CA SER A 214 20.18 21.19 17.18
C SER A 214 21.69 21.08 16.86
N ALA A 215 22.39 20.14 17.50
CA ALA A 215 23.76 19.79 17.19
C ALA A 215 23.77 18.62 16.18
N LYS A 216 24.18 18.92 14.94
CA LYS A 216 24.29 17.96 13.83
C LYS A 216 25.15 16.75 14.25
N PRO A 217 24.65 15.50 14.26
CA PRO A 217 25.49 14.36 14.58
C PRO A 217 26.36 14.02 13.38
N ALA A 218 27.67 13.90 13.63
CA ALA A 218 28.59 13.26 12.70
C ALA A 218 28.20 11.78 12.58
N ALA A 219 28.19 11.26 11.35
CA ALA A 219 27.92 9.86 11.07
C ALA A 219 28.82 8.97 11.94
N ALA A 220 28.21 8.12 12.76
CA ALA A 220 28.93 7.10 13.50
C ALA A 220 29.40 6.03 12.52
N ASP A 221 30.71 5.95 12.32
CA ASP A 221 31.41 4.94 11.54
C ASP A 221 31.54 3.66 12.38
N PHE A 222 30.88 2.58 11.94
CA PHE A 222 30.80 1.29 12.64
C PHE A 222 31.84 0.27 12.18
N SER A 223 32.84 0.68 11.40
CA SER A 223 34.04 -0.15 11.11
C SER A 223 34.78 -0.61 12.38
N PHE A 224 34.44 -0.06 13.55
CA PHE A 224 35.00 -0.38 14.86
C PHE A 224 34.52 -1.70 15.49
N PHE A 225 33.34 -2.23 15.12
CA PHE A 225 32.75 -3.38 15.86
C PHE A 225 33.29 -4.75 15.47
N PHE A 226 33.83 -4.91 14.26
CA PHE A 226 34.44 -6.16 13.79
C PHE A 226 35.72 -5.93 12.97
N GLY A 227 36.25 -4.70 13.01
CA GLY A 227 37.47 -4.31 12.31
C GLY A 227 38.72 -4.78 13.05
N SER A 228 39.50 -5.64 12.41
CA SER A 228 40.77 -6.16 12.91
C SER A 228 41.83 -5.05 13.02
N LYS A 229 42.00 -4.48 14.22
CA LYS A 229 43.28 -3.90 14.63
C LYS A 229 43.50 -4.13 16.11
N SER A 230 44.27 -5.18 16.40
CA SER A 230 44.82 -5.47 17.72
C SER A 230 45.63 -4.28 18.24
N PRO A 231 45.38 -3.80 19.48
CA PRO A 231 46.39 -3.12 20.27
C PRO A 231 47.05 -4.10 21.24
N GLU A 232 48.35 -3.91 21.46
CA GLU A 232 49.21 -4.67 22.38
C GLU A 232 48.72 -4.66 23.85
N PRO A 233 49.10 -5.68 24.64
CA PRO A 233 48.58 -5.86 26.00
C PRO A 233 49.15 -4.81 26.96
N GLN A 234 48.28 -4.06 27.62
CA GLN A 234 48.66 -3.17 28.73
C GLN A 234 48.08 -3.65 30.06
N ASN A 235 48.93 -3.57 31.08
CA ASN A 235 48.81 -4.17 32.41
C ASN A 235 47.52 -3.86 33.18
N SER A 236 47.18 -4.82 34.05
CA SER A 236 46.03 -4.92 34.96
C SER A 236 45.72 -3.66 35.80
N THR A 237 44.53 -3.10 35.55
CA THR A 237 43.90 -1.99 36.30
C THR A 237 42.63 -2.45 37.04
N PRO A 238 42.04 -1.61 37.95
CA PRO A 238 40.98 -1.98 38.91
C PRO A 238 39.72 -2.65 38.34
N SER A 239 39.50 -2.57 37.03
CA SER A 239 38.41 -3.24 36.30
C SER A 239 38.44 -4.76 36.41
N SER A 240 39.62 -5.40 36.51
CA SER A 240 39.72 -6.86 36.66
C SER A 240 39.09 -7.34 37.97
N ASN A 241 39.39 -6.70 39.10
CA ASN A 241 38.82 -7.06 40.41
C ASN A 241 37.29 -6.89 40.45
N VAL A 242 36.79 -5.89 39.74
CA VAL A 242 35.35 -5.61 39.63
C VAL A 242 34.65 -6.69 38.80
N LEU A 243 35.24 -7.09 37.67
CA LEU A 243 34.73 -8.15 36.81
C LEU A 243 34.77 -9.52 37.52
N ASP A 244 35.88 -9.86 38.18
CA ASP A 244 36.04 -11.11 38.92
C ASP A 244 35.03 -11.23 40.09
N GLY A 245 34.81 -10.12 40.81
CA GLY A 245 33.81 -10.04 41.87
C GLY A 245 32.36 -10.11 41.36
N ALA A 246 32.09 -9.67 40.13
CA ALA A 246 30.79 -9.84 39.49
C ALA A 246 30.59 -11.29 39.00
N ILE A 247 31.59 -11.88 38.33
CA ILE A 247 31.58 -13.27 37.86
C ILE A 247 31.31 -14.26 39.01
N ALA A 248 31.94 -14.05 40.18
CA ALA A 248 31.73 -14.92 41.34
C ALA A 248 30.26 -14.92 41.81
N ARG A 249 29.58 -13.77 41.76
CA ARG A 249 28.18 -13.61 42.22
C ARG A 249 27.15 -14.13 41.21
N LEU A 250 27.53 -14.38 39.95
CA LEU A 250 26.64 -15.02 38.98
C LEU A 250 26.18 -16.42 39.43
N LYS A 251 26.94 -17.09 40.30
CA LYS A 251 26.61 -18.42 40.85
C LYS A 251 25.83 -18.37 42.16
N SER A 252 25.46 -17.17 42.64
CA SER A 252 24.72 -17.03 43.90
C SER A 252 23.35 -17.71 43.83
N SER A 253 22.91 -18.29 44.94
CA SER A 253 21.53 -18.78 45.07
C SER A 253 20.52 -17.64 45.11
N ASP A 254 20.95 -16.43 45.49
CA ASP A 254 20.10 -15.24 45.54
C ASP A 254 19.92 -14.63 44.13
N VAL A 255 18.65 -14.49 43.74
CA VAL A 255 18.23 -13.92 42.45
C VAL A 255 18.66 -12.46 42.31
N ASP A 256 18.54 -11.67 43.39
CA ASP A 256 18.88 -10.25 43.37
C ASP A 256 20.39 -10.05 43.22
N GLU A 257 21.19 -10.91 43.85
CA GLU A 257 22.65 -10.91 43.69
C GLU A 257 23.08 -11.32 42.28
N ARG A 258 22.45 -12.34 41.68
CA ARG A 258 22.71 -12.70 40.28
C ARG A 258 22.37 -11.55 39.35
N ASN A 259 21.19 -10.93 39.50
CA ASN A 259 20.77 -9.78 38.71
C ASN A 259 21.69 -8.57 38.86
N ALA A 260 22.09 -8.24 40.08
CA ALA A 260 23.02 -7.14 40.35
C ALA A 260 24.40 -7.41 39.73
N ALA A 261 24.87 -8.66 39.80
CA ALA A 261 26.13 -9.07 39.19
C ALA A 261 26.09 -8.94 37.66
N VAL A 262 25.01 -9.36 37.00
CA VAL A 262 24.86 -9.21 35.55
C VAL A 262 24.84 -7.74 35.13
N ARG A 263 24.07 -6.88 35.83
CA ARG A 263 24.06 -5.43 35.55
C ARG A 263 25.44 -4.80 35.71
N GLN A 264 26.19 -5.22 36.72
CA GLN A 264 27.55 -4.74 36.89
C GLN A 264 28.47 -5.16 35.75
N ILE A 265 28.31 -6.37 35.19
CA ILE A 265 29.08 -6.82 34.02
C ILE A 265 28.78 -5.97 32.78
N VAL A 266 27.54 -5.54 32.58
CA VAL A 266 27.16 -4.64 31.47
C VAL A 266 27.97 -3.34 31.50
N ASP A 267 28.21 -2.79 32.68
CA ASP A 267 28.93 -1.52 32.87
C ASP A 267 30.46 -1.65 32.81
N VAL A 268 31.00 -2.88 32.82
CA VAL A 268 32.44 -3.11 32.69
C VAL A 268 32.84 -3.03 31.22
N PRO A 269 33.88 -2.24 30.86
CA PRO A 269 34.42 -2.23 29.50
C PRO A 269 34.82 -3.63 29.03
N VAL A 270 34.47 -3.98 27.79
CA VAL A 270 34.75 -5.31 27.23
C VAL A 270 36.25 -5.57 27.18
N ASP A 271 36.68 -6.61 27.87
CA ASP A 271 38.03 -7.17 27.77
C ASP A 271 38.00 -8.30 26.73
N GLU A 272 38.56 -8.04 25.55
CA GLU A 272 38.59 -9.01 24.45
C GLU A 272 39.31 -10.33 24.82
N ALA A 273 40.27 -10.30 25.75
CA ALA A 273 40.93 -11.52 26.21
C ALA A 273 40.00 -12.45 27.01
N ARG A 274 38.97 -11.87 27.65
CA ARG A 274 38.01 -12.57 28.51
C ARG A 274 36.61 -12.63 27.95
N ARG A 275 36.37 -12.03 26.79
CA ARG A 275 35.04 -11.90 26.18
C ARG A 275 34.33 -13.25 26.07
N ARG A 276 35.01 -14.27 25.55
CA ARG A 276 34.43 -15.62 25.40
C ARG A 276 34.12 -16.27 26.76
N GLU A 277 34.98 -16.11 27.75
CA GLU A 277 34.78 -16.61 29.11
C GLU A 277 33.51 -16.00 29.73
N VAL A 278 33.42 -14.66 29.68
CA VAL A 278 32.27 -13.91 30.21
C VAL A 278 30.99 -14.28 29.44
N ALA A 279 31.06 -14.32 28.10
CA ALA A 279 29.93 -14.72 27.27
C ALA A 279 29.45 -16.14 27.61
N ALA A 280 30.34 -17.11 27.80
CA ALA A 280 29.96 -18.48 28.18
C ALA A 280 29.26 -18.55 29.55
N LEU A 281 29.69 -17.71 30.51
CA LEU A 281 29.02 -17.61 31.80
C LEU A 281 27.63 -16.99 31.67
N LEU A 282 27.49 -15.94 30.88
CA LEU A 282 26.19 -15.31 30.60
C LEU A 282 25.25 -16.26 29.83
N GLU A 283 25.78 -17.03 28.87
CA GLU A 283 25.05 -18.08 28.14
C GLU A 283 24.47 -19.13 29.10
N SER A 284 25.16 -19.44 30.21
CA SER A 284 24.65 -20.39 31.21
C SER A 284 23.45 -19.84 31.99
N LEU A 285 23.37 -18.52 32.17
CA LEU A 285 22.27 -17.84 32.86
C LEU A 285 21.02 -17.69 32.00
N LEU A 286 21.12 -17.94 30.70
CA LEU A 286 19.97 -18.01 29.80
C LEU A 286 18.99 -19.15 30.15
N LYS A 287 19.39 -20.09 31.02
CA LYS A 287 18.55 -21.17 31.53
C LYS A 287 18.09 -20.96 32.96
N ASP A 288 18.30 -19.76 33.52
CA ASP A 288 17.86 -19.43 34.87
C ASP A 288 16.33 -19.54 34.98
N LYS A 289 15.84 -19.92 36.16
CA LYS A 289 14.40 -20.05 36.42
C LYS A 289 13.72 -18.68 36.44
N ASP A 290 14.45 -17.66 36.87
CA ASP A 290 13.96 -16.29 36.96
C ASP A 290 14.14 -15.56 35.62
N ASP A 291 13.06 -14.95 35.13
CA ASP A 291 13.04 -14.28 33.84
C ASP A 291 13.81 -12.95 33.85
N LEU A 292 13.89 -12.25 34.99
CA LEU A 292 14.71 -11.05 35.12
C LEU A 292 16.20 -11.38 35.00
N VAL A 293 16.63 -12.53 35.53
CA VAL A 293 18.02 -13.01 35.36
C VAL A 293 18.31 -13.34 33.91
N ARG A 294 17.38 -14.02 33.21
CA ARG A 294 17.53 -14.29 31.76
C ARG A 294 17.55 -13.01 30.93
N ASP A 295 16.70 -12.04 31.25
CA ASP A 295 16.61 -10.74 30.58
C ASP A 295 17.89 -9.90 30.78
N ALA A 296 18.41 -9.88 32.00
CA ALA A 296 19.69 -9.24 32.32
C ALA A 296 20.83 -9.95 31.59
N ALA A 297 20.84 -11.29 31.56
CA ALA A 297 21.86 -12.06 30.85
C ALA A 297 21.86 -11.75 29.36
N MET A 298 20.68 -11.64 28.73
CA MET A 298 20.54 -11.19 27.35
C MET A 298 21.07 -9.76 27.16
N GLU A 299 20.79 -8.83 28.09
CA GLU A 299 21.32 -7.46 28.02
C GLU A 299 22.85 -7.42 28.10
N ALA A 300 23.45 -8.24 28.97
CA ALA A 300 24.90 -8.38 29.04
C ALA A 300 25.47 -9.04 27.77
N LEU A 301 24.78 -10.02 27.19
CA LEU A 301 25.18 -10.61 25.91
C LEU A 301 25.08 -9.63 24.73
N MET A 302 24.24 -8.60 24.79
CA MET A 302 24.27 -7.53 23.77
C MET A 302 25.60 -6.78 23.73
N VAL A 303 26.34 -6.76 24.85
CA VAL A 303 27.64 -6.09 24.99
C VAL A 303 28.79 -7.08 24.86
N TRP A 304 28.72 -8.19 25.59
CA TRP A 304 29.79 -9.19 25.71
C TRP A 304 29.70 -10.35 24.73
N GLY A 305 28.51 -10.61 24.18
CA GLY A 305 28.29 -11.72 23.26
C GLY A 305 29.05 -11.55 21.95
N ASP A 306 29.32 -12.67 21.30
CA ASP A 306 29.99 -12.76 20.01
C ASP A 306 29.25 -13.78 19.12
N PRO A 307 29.63 -13.98 17.83
CA PRO A 307 28.93 -14.94 16.97
C PRO A 307 28.85 -16.37 17.51
N SER A 308 29.76 -16.78 18.41
CA SER A 308 29.70 -18.09 19.08
C SER A 308 28.56 -18.22 20.10
N SER A 309 27.97 -17.10 20.53
CA SER A 309 26.78 -17.07 21.39
C SER A 309 25.48 -17.32 20.61
N VAL A 310 25.50 -17.28 19.27
CA VAL A 310 24.30 -17.46 18.42
C VAL A 310 23.53 -18.75 18.75
N PRO A 311 24.16 -19.94 18.85
CA PRO A 311 23.43 -21.17 19.16
C PRO A 311 22.72 -21.14 20.51
N ALA A 312 23.33 -20.51 21.52
CA ALA A 312 22.71 -20.35 22.84
C ALA A 312 21.53 -19.39 22.80
N VAL A 313 21.65 -18.28 22.07
CA VAL A 313 20.59 -17.26 21.96
C VAL A 313 19.42 -17.74 21.09
N ILE A 314 19.65 -18.60 20.08
CA ILE A 314 18.59 -19.21 19.27
C ILE A 314 17.55 -19.93 20.16
N VAL A 315 18.00 -20.66 21.18
CA VAL A 315 17.11 -21.37 22.10
C VAL A 315 16.19 -20.38 22.84
N VAL A 316 16.76 -19.26 23.26
CA VAL A 316 16.12 -18.22 24.07
C VAL A 316 15.20 -17.32 23.26
N ALA A 317 15.33 -17.30 21.94
CA ALA A 317 14.34 -16.64 21.10
C ALA A 317 12.93 -17.19 21.33
N SER A 318 12.77 -18.39 21.92
CA SER A 318 11.47 -19.01 22.28
C SER A 318 11.11 -18.91 23.76
N ASP A 319 11.78 -18.02 24.49
CA ASP A 319 11.52 -17.84 25.92
C ASP A 319 10.04 -17.54 26.22
N GLU A 320 9.55 -17.97 27.38
CA GLU A 320 8.21 -17.66 27.83
C GLU A 320 8.02 -16.14 28.01
N SER A 321 9.08 -15.45 28.46
CA SER A 321 9.09 -14.01 28.66
C SER A 321 9.23 -13.25 27.33
N PRO A 322 8.27 -12.38 26.98
CA PRO A 322 8.37 -11.55 25.77
C PRO A 322 9.60 -10.64 25.73
N TRP A 323 10.06 -10.16 26.89
CA TRP A 323 11.22 -9.27 26.99
C TRP A 323 12.52 -9.99 26.60
N VAL A 324 12.68 -11.20 27.13
CA VAL A 324 13.80 -12.09 26.84
C VAL A 324 13.81 -12.47 25.36
N ARG A 325 12.65 -12.85 24.80
CA ARG A 325 12.51 -13.12 23.37
C ARG A 325 12.90 -11.92 22.51
N HIS A 326 12.38 -10.74 22.83
CA HIS A 326 12.65 -9.53 22.05
C HIS A 326 14.15 -9.21 22.00
N LYS A 327 14.84 -9.24 23.14
CA LYS A 327 16.30 -9.04 23.20
C LYS A 327 17.06 -10.14 22.45
N ALA A 328 16.62 -11.40 22.56
CA ALA A 328 17.22 -12.51 21.82
C ALA A 328 17.08 -12.32 20.31
N VAL A 329 15.88 -11.98 19.81
CA VAL A 329 15.65 -11.70 18.39
C VAL A 329 16.44 -10.49 17.92
N GLN A 330 16.54 -9.43 18.73
CA GLN A 330 17.36 -8.26 18.43
C GLN A 330 18.85 -8.62 18.33
N PHE A 331 19.37 -9.42 19.28
CA PHE A 331 20.75 -9.92 19.23
C PHE A 331 20.99 -10.67 17.93
N LEU A 332 20.15 -11.68 17.64
CA LEU A 332 20.24 -12.51 16.45
C LEU A 332 20.18 -11.66 15.18
N GLY A 333 19.26 -10.69 15.11
CA GLY A 333 19.12 -9.74 14.01
C GLY A 333 20.43 -9.03 13.66
N LYS A 334 21.14 -8.56 14.69
CA LYS A 334 22.43 -7.85 14.53
C LYS A 334 23.59 -8.76 14.15
N THR A 335 23.55 -10.05 14.50
CA THR A 335 24.64 -10.99 14.18
C THR A 335 24.73 -11.32 12.69
N LYS A 336 23.62 -11.19 11.95
CA LYS A 336 23.52 -11.59 10.53
C LYS A 336 24.02 -13.01 10.27
N SER A 337 23.78 -13.93 11.21
CA SER A 337 24.11 -15.35 11.05
C SER A 337 23.05 -16.07 10.21
N VAL A 338 23.48 -16.94 9.29
CA VAL A 338 22.58 -17.79 8.48
C VAL A 338 21.80 -18.74 9.38
N GLU A 339 22.44 -19.33 10.39
CA GLU A 339 21.79 -20.22 11.35
C GLU A 339 20.69 -19.47 12.14
N ALA A 340 21.00 -18.24 12.56
CA ALA A 340 20.03 -17.37 13.22
C ALA A 340 18.85 -17.02 12.30
N ALA A 341 19.12 -16.75 11.02
CA ALA A 341 18.08 -16.47 10.04
C ALA A 341 17.14 -17.68 9.84
N GLU A 342 17.67 -18.90 9.75
CA GLU A 342 16.84 -20.11 9.63
C GLU A 342 15.98 -20.32 10.87
N ALA A 343 16.57 -20.16 12.06
CA ALA A 343 15.86 -20.28 13.33
C ALA A 343 14.73 -19.26 13.44
N LEU A 344 15.00 -17.97 13.14
CA LEU A 344 13.96 -16.94 13.15
C LEU A 344 12.91 -17.20 12.07
N ALA A 345 13.28 -17.50 10.82
CA ALA A 345 12.32 -17.72 9.74
C ALA A 345 11.33 -18.84 10.04
N SER A 346 11.78 -19.95 10.65
CA SER A 346 10.90 -21.05 11.06
C SER A 346 9.83 -20.65 12.10
N ARG A 347 10.01 -19.51 12.75
CA ARG A 347 9.17 -19.01 13.85
C ARG A 347 8.30 -17.82 13.48
N LEU A 348 8.34 -17.44 12.20
CA LEU A 348 7.39 -16.48 11.64
C LEU A 348 5.94 -16.88 11.87
N LYS A 349 5.62 -18.17 12.02
CA LYS A 349 4.25 -18.65 12.29
C LYS A 349 3.74 -18.34 13.70
N GLU A 350 4.62 -18.34 14.69
CA GLU A 350 4.24 -18.22 16.12
C GLU A 350 4.41 -16.80 16.64
N HIS A 351 5.44 -16.08 16.18
CA HIS A 351 5.83 -14.78 16.70
C HIS A 351 6.07 -13.78 15.57
N HIS A 352 4.99 -13.37 14.90
CA HIS A 352 5.03 -12.56 13.69
C HIS A 352 5.84 -11.26 13.82
N GLY A 353 5.56 -10.42 14.83
CA GLY A 353 6.12 -9.06 14.90
C GLY A 353 7.62 -9.00 15.25
N GLU A 354 8.02 -9.66 16.33
CA GLU A 354 9.42 -9.68 16.79
C GLU A 354 10.32 -10.33 15.74
N THR A 355 9.96 -11.53 15.30
CA THR A 355 10.73 -12.31 14.31
C THR A 355 10.87 -11.57 12.97
N TYR A 356 9.81 -10.89 12.52
CA TYR A 356 9.88 -10.03 11.32
C TYR A 356 10.96 -8.97 11.45
N SER A 357 10.98 -8.24 12.58
CA SER A 357 11.98 -7.19 12.81
C SER A 357 13.41 -7.75 12.82
N GLY A 358 13.63 -8.91 13.47
CA GLY A 358 14.93 -9.57 13.50
C GLY A 358 15.41 -9.98 12.11
N LEU A 359 14.55 -10.63 11.31
CA LEU A 359 14.88 -11.02 9.94
C LEU A 359 15.13 -9.82 9.03
N ARG A 360 14.36 -8.75 9.18
CA ARG A 360 14.58 -7.51 8.44
C ARG A 360 15.93 -6.88 8.78
N ASP A 361 16.28 -6.82 10.07
CA ASP A 361 17.55 -6.23 10.53
C ASP A 361 18.78 -7.06 10.07
N MET A 362 18.61 -8.37 9.82
CA MET A 362 19.65 -9.20 9.20
C MET A 362 19.92 -8.80 7.74
N GLY A 363 18.95 -8.23 7.04
CA GLY A 363 19.02 -7.89 5.62
C GLY A 363 19.10 -9.13 4.73
N SER A 364 19.81 -9.03 3.61
CA SER A 364 19.87 -10.08 2.57
C SER A 364 20.38 -11.45 3.06
N VAL A 365 21.08 -11.52 4.18
CA VAL A 365 21.52 -12.82 4.75
C VAL A 365 20.32 -13.70 5.14
N ALA A 366 19.18 -13.09 5.47
CA ALA A 366 17.96 -13.82 5.81
C ALA A 366 17.19 -14.33 4.59
N GLU A 367 17.50 -13.87 3.38
CA GLU A 367 16.74 -14.18 2.17
C GLU A 367 16.58 -15.69 1.91
N PRO A 368 17.63 -16.54 1.98
CA PRO A 368 17.47 -17.98 1.74
C PRO A 368 16.50 -18.64 2.73
N ALA A 369 16.49 -18.18 3.99
CA ALA A 369 15.59 -18.68 5.01
C ALA A 369 14.14 -18.22 4.77
N ILE A 370 13.97 -16.96 4.34
CA ILE A 370 12.65 -16.38 4.02
C ILE A 370 12.03 -17.04 2.77
N LEU A 371 12.84 -17.35 1.75
CA LEU A 371 12.36 -18.04 0.55
C LEU A 371 11.70 -19.38 0.87
N LYS A 372 12.23 -20.13 1.84
CA LYS A 372 11.62 -21.38 2.31
C LYS A 372 10.22 -21.18 2.90
N GLN A 373 9.94 -20.00 3.48
CA GLN A 373 8.66 -19.68 4.11
C GLN A 373 7.54 -19.36 3.11
N LEU A 374 7.86 -19.12 1.84
CA LEU A 374 6.86 -18.96 0.78
C LEU A 374 6.07 -20.26 0.52
N ALA A 375 6.64 -21.41 0.85
CA ALA A 375 5.98 -22.72 0.75
C ALA A 375 5.18 -23.10 2.01
N SER A 376 5.05 -22.20 3.00
CA SER A 376 4.34 -22.47 4.25
C SER A 376 2.85 -22.72 4.01
N ASP A 377 2.25 -23.62 4.79
CA ASP A 377 0.81 -23.89 4.79
C ASP A 377 0.00 -22.68 5.31
N ASP A 378 0.58 -21.95 6.26
CA ASP A 378 0.01 -20.77 6.87
C ASP A 378 0.10 -19.54 5.96
N ALA A 379 -1.06 -18.98 5.62
CA ALA A 379 -1.15 -17.81 4.74
C ALA A 379 -0.44 -16.58 5.32
N ASN A 380 -0.55 -16.34 6.63
CA ASN A 380 0.11 -15.20 7.27
C ASN A 380 1.64 -15.29 7.16
N THR A 381 2.20 -16.49 7.36
CA THR A 381 3.64 -16.76 7.20
C THR A 381 4.09 -16.46 5.76
N ARG A 382 3.36 -16.94 4.74
CA ARG A 382 3.67 -16.61 3.34
C ARG A 382 3.60 -15.10 3.07
N HIS A 383 2.59 -14.43 3.61
CA HIS A 383 2.39 -12.99 3.45
C HIS A 383 3.54 -12.18 4.07
N LEU A 384 3.97 -12.55 5.29
CA LEU A 384 5.12 -11.92 5.95
C LEU A 384 6.41 -12.18 5.19
N ALA A 385 6.60 -13.38 4.64
CA ALA A 385 7.74 -13.69 3.80
C ALA A 385 7.79 -12.80 2.55
N LEU A 386 6.67 -12.61 1.84
CA LEU A 386 6.59 -11.69 0.69
C LEU A 386 6.91 -10.24 1.07
N LYS A 387 6.40 -9.76 2.21
CA LYS A 387 6.73 -8.41 2.72
C LYS A 387 8.22 -8.27 3.05
N LEU A 388 8.83 -9.25 3.70
CA LEU A 388 10.27 -9.25 3.96
C LEU A 388 11.07 -9.25 2.65
N LEU A 389 10.69 -10.06 1.65
CA LEU A 389 11.38 -10.07 0.35
C LEU A 389 11.24 -8.73 -0.40
N ALA A 390 10.14 -8.02 -0.22
CA ALA A 390 9.97 -6.67 -0.74
C ALA A 390 11.00 -5.69 -0.13
N GLU A 391 11.27 -5.80 1.18
CA GLU A 391 12.17 -4.92 1.93
C GLU A 391 13.65 -5.29 1.78
N ILE A 392 14.00 -6.58 1.86
CA ILE A 392 15.40 -7.05 1.99
C ILE A 392 15.85 -8.03 0.92
N GLY A 393 14.96 -8.49 0.04
CA GLY A 393 15.29 -9.48 -0.99
C GLY A 393 16.37 -8.99 -1.94
N THR A 394 17.10 -9.90 -2.56
CA THR A 394 18.05 -9.59 -3.63
C THR A 394 17.51 -10.12 -4.96
N GLU A 395 18.36 -10.21 -5.96
CA GLU A 395 17.99 -10.83 -7.22
C GLU A 395 17.58 -12.30 -7.10
N GLN A 396 18.00 -12.98 -6.02
CA GLN A 396 17.72 -14.39 -5.81
C GLN A 396 16.24 -14.65 -5.54
N CYS A 397 15.48 -13.68 -5.03
CA CYS A 397 14.05 -13.82 -4.80
C CYS A 397 13.20 -13.67 -6.06
N VAL A 398 13.75 -13.21 -7.19
CA VAL A 398 12.98 -12.95 -8.41
C VAL A 398 12.20 -14.18 -8.90
N PRO A 399 12.79 -15.39 -9.02
CA PRO A 399 12.04 -16.58 -9.42
C PRO A 399 10.86 -16.88 -8.49
N ALA A 400 11.06 -16.70 -7.18
CA ALA A 400 10.03 -16.96 -6.19
C ALA A 400 8.91 -15.91 -6.20
N LEU A 401 9.22 -14.64 -6.48
CA LEU A 401 8.20 -13.60 -6.70
C LEU A 401 7.39 -13.88 -7.97
N ILE A 402 8.04 -14.36 -9.04
CA ILE A 402 7.37 -14.79 -10.28
C ILE A 402 6.43 -15.97 -10.02
N GLU A 403 6.85 -16.96 -9.22
CA GLU A 403 5.96 -18.06 -8.82
C GLU A 403 4.80 -17.56 -7.95
N ALA A 404 5.06 -16.61 -7.05
CA ALA A 404 4.04 -16.10 -6.13
C ALA A 404 2.93 -15.28 -6.83
N ILE A 405 3.21 -14.60 -7.95
CA ILE A 405 2.16 -13.94 -8.77
C ILE A 405 1.31 -14.94 -9.56
N GLU A 406 1.67 -16.22 -9.59
CA GLU A 406 0.89 -17.30 -10.19
C GLU A 406 0.13 -18.13 -9.14
N HIS A 407 0.25 -17.76 -7.86
CA HIS A 407 -0.33 -18.50 -6.75
C HIS A 407 -1.88 -18.53 -6.76
N ALA A 408 -2.47 -19.63 -6.30
CA ALA A 408 -3.92 -19.82 -6.30
C ALA A 408 -4.66 -18.80 -5.40
N ASP A 409 -4.10 -18.48 -4.24
CA ASP A 409 -4.63 -17.46 -3.33
C ASP A 409 -4.38 -16.03 -3.87
N VAL A 410 -5.47 -15.27 -3.99
CA VAL A 410 -5.50 -13.88 -4.48
C VAL A 410 -4.67 -12.96 -3.59
N THR A 411 -4.68 -13.17 -2.27
CA THR A 411 -3.95 -12.30 -1.32
C THR A 411 -2.45 -12.46 -1.50
N THR A 412 -1.98 -13.70 -1.66
CA THR A 412 -0.58 -14.03 -1.96
C THR A 412 -0.15 -13.37 -3.27
N ARG A 413 -0.95 -13.47 -4.36
CA ARG A 413 -0.63 -12.80 -5.63
C ARG A 413 -0.53 -11.29 -5.49
N ARG A 414 -1.50 -10.65 -4.81
CA ARG A 414 -1.49 -9.21 -4.55
C ARG A 414 -0.22 -8.76 -3.85
N LEU A 415 0.16 -9.45 -2.77
CA LEU A 415 1.39 -9.14 -2.03
C LEU A 415 2.66 -9.37 -2.86
N ALA A 416 2.66 -10.37 -3.74
CA ALA A 416 3.75 -10.59 -4.67
C ALA A 416 3.88 -9.43 -5.68
N PHE A 417 2.76 -8.91 -6.22
CA PHE A 417 2.79 -7.68 -7.03
C PHE A 417 3.30 -6.47 -6.24
N GLU A 418 2.86 -6.28 -5.00
CA GLU A 418 3.37 -5.19 -4.15
C GLU A 418 4.87 -5.28 -3.92
N ALA A 419 5.38 -6.50 -3.67
CA ALA A 419 6.80 -6.75 -3.58
C ALA A 419 7.53 -6.39 -4.88
N ILE A 420 6.99 -6.78 -6.04
CA ILE A 420 7.56 -6.42 -7.35
C ILE A 420 7.51 -4.90 -7.57
N CYS A 421 6.42 -4.21 -7.21
CA CYS A 421 6.29 -2.75 -7.31
C CYS A 421 7.36 -2.01 -6.50
N GLN A 422 7.64 -2.46 -5.28
CA GLN A 422 8.64 -1.85 -4.40
C GLN A 422 10.06 -2.08 -4.95
N ARG A 423 10.31 -3.28 -5.49
CA ARG A 423 11.65 -3.69 -5.96
C ARG A 423 11.98 -3.18 -7.35
N LYS A 424 10.99 -3.07 -8.24
CA LYS A 424 11.13 -2.59 -9.63
C LYS A 424 12.13 -3.41 -10.45
N ASP A 425 12.24 -4.71 -10.15
CA ASP A 425 13.19 -5.59 -10.84
C ASP A 425 12.70 -5.89 -12.26
N ALA A 426 13.49 -5.51 -13.25
CA ALA A 426 13.19 -5.68 -14.67
C ALA A 426 12.94 -7.14 -15.08
N ARG A 427 13.53 -8.10 -14.37
CA ARG A 427 13.36 -9.53 -14.67
C ARG A 427 11.94 -10.03 -14.44
N CYS A 428 11.14 -9.32 -13.66
CA CYS A 428 9.73 -9.65 -13.45
C CYS A 428 8.83 -9.22 -14.61
N ALA A 429 9.30 -8.33 -15.50
CA ALA A 429 8.44 -7.65 -16.48
C ALA A 429 7.65 -8.62 -17.38
N GLU A 430 8.28 -9.67 -17.89
CA GLU A 430 7.61 -10.61 -18.80
C GLU A 430 6.53 -11.42 -18.07
N ALA A 431 6.84 -11.91 -16.86
CA ALA A 431 5.89 -12.66 -16.06
C ALA A 431 4.69 -11.80 -15.63
N VAL A 432 4.95 -10.57 -15.20
CA VAL A 432 3.90 -9.60 -14.83
C VAL A 432 3.06 -9.23 -16.05
N ALA A 433 3.65 -9.03 -17.23
CA ALA A 433 2.92 -8.70 -18.44
C ALA A 433 1.90 -9.79 -18.83
N ARG A 434 2.26 -11.08 -18.70
CA ARG A 434 1.32 -12.19 -18.94
C ARG A 434 0.09 -12.13 -18.04
N ARG A 435 0.21 -11.57 -16.83
CA ARG A 435 -0.91 -11.40 -15.88
C ARG A 435 -1.88 -10.28 -16.26
N LEU A 436 -1.57 -9.44 -17.25
CA LEU A 436 -2.52 -8.45 -17.80
C LEU A 436 -3.75 -9.10 -18.45
N THR A 437 -3.73 -10.39 -18.76
CA THR A 437 -4.89 -11.09 -19.33
C THR A 437 -5.84 -11.65 -18.26
N ILE A 438 -5.45 -11.57 -16.98
CA ILE A 438 -6.17 -12.18 -15.86
C ILE A 438 -6.95 -11.10 -15.11
N GLU A 439 -8.28 -11.28 -15.04
CA GLU A 439 -9.22 -10.26 -14.51
C GLU A 439 -8.87 -9.78 -13.09
N ASP A 440 -8.59 -10.70 -12.17
CA ASP A 440 -8.27 -10.37 -10.77
C ASP A 440 -6.91 -9.66 -10.60
N ASP A 441 -5.98 -9.89 -11.52
CA ASP A 441 -4.60 -9.42 -11.42
C ASP A 441 -4.36 -8.17 -12.26
N PHE A 442 -5.25 -7.89 -13.21
CA PHE A 442 -5.15 -6.85 -14.22
C PHE A 442 -4.58 -5.52 -13.71
N ARG A 443 -5.14 -4.99 -12.61
CA ARG A 443 -4.72 -3.71 -12.02
C ARG A 443 -3.35 -3.80 -11.36
N HIS A 444 -3.13 -4.85 -10.57
CA HIS A 444 -1.86 -5.06 -9.86
C HIS A 444 -0.70 -5.29 -10.83
N ALA A 445 -0.94 -6.03 -11.92
CA ALA A 445 0.02 -6.24 -12.98
C ALA A 445 0.37 -4.93 -13.69
N ALA A 446 -0.63 -4.10 -14.01
CA ALA A 446 -0.42 -2.80 -14.63
C ALA A 446 0.42 -1.87 -13.75
N ASP A 447 0.13 -1.80 -12.44
CA ASP A 447 0.88 -0.97 -11.50
C ASP A 447 2.32 -1.45 -11.34
N ALA A 448 2.54 -2.77 -11.29
CA ALA A 448 3.87 -3.36 -11.26
C ALA A 448 4.68 -3.03 -12.53
N LEU A 449 4.09 -3.12 -13.73
CA LEU A 449 4.77 -2.78 -14.98
C LEU A 449 5.13 -1.28 -15.05
N ARG A 450 4.22 -0.40 -14.59
CA ARG A 450 4.51 1.03 -14.46
C ARG A 450 5.65 1.30 -13.47
N ALA A 451 5.69 0.58 -12.36
CA ALA A 451 6.73 0.70 -11.36
C ALA A 451 8.10 0.21 -11.86
N ILE A 452 8.13 -0.90 -12.63
CA ILE A 452 9.35 -1.41 -13.29
C ILE A 452 9.88 -0.38 -14.30
N GLY A 453 9.00 0.32 -15.03
CA GLY A 453 9.38 1.39 -15.95
C GLY A 453 9.86 0.87 -17.31
N SER A 454 10.80 1.57 -17.95
CA SER A 454 11.21 1.30 -19.34
C SER A 454 11.65 -0.13 -19.66
N PRO A 455 12.27 -0.90 -18.74
CA PRO A 455 12.57 -2.31 -19.01
C PRO A 455 11.33 -3.17 -19.28
N ALA A 456 10.13 -2.73 -18.87
CA ALA A 456 8.89 -3.45 -19.13
C ALA A 456 8.33 -3.22 -20.55
N GLU A 457 8.85 -2.26 -21.30
CA GLU A 457 8.29 -1.85 -22.59
C GLU A 457 8.06 -3.01 -23.56
N MET A 458 9.07 -3.87 -23.75
CA MET A 458 8.97 -4.97 -24.71
C MET A 458 7.97 -6.04 -24.27
N ALA A 459 7.89 -6.31 -22.97
CA ALA A 459 6.91 -7.24 -22.43
C ALA A 459 5.48 -6.71 -22.61
N VAL A 460 5.27 -5.41 -22.41
CA VAL A 460 3.96 -4.77 -22.58
C VAL A 460 3.59 -4.67 -24.07
N ALA A 461 4.55 -4.39 -24.96
CA ALA A 461 4.32 -4.26 -26.38
C ALA A 461 3.70 -5.52 -27.02
N ALA A 462 3.94 -6.71 -26.46
CA ALA A 462 3.30 -7.95 -26.92
C ALA A 462 1.78 -7.97 -26.73
N HIS A 463 1.23 -7.13 -25.84
CA HIS A 463 -0.19 -7.13 -25.44
C HIS A 463 -1.03 -6.03 -26.11
N ILE A 464 -0.44 -5.15 -26.93
CA ILE A 464 -1.19 -4.08 -27.62
C ILE A 464 -2.12 -4.60 -28.73
N ALA A 465 -1.92 -5.85 -29.15
CA ALA A 465 -2.71 -6.54 -30.16
C ALA A 465 -3.53 -7.70 -29.56
N ASP A 466 -3.73 -7.71 -28.25
CA ASP A 466 -4.54 -8.71 -27.56
C ASP A 466 -5.99 -8.73 -28.09
N GLU A 467 -6.68 -9.86 -28.01
CA GLU A 467 -8.08 -9.97 -28.44
C GLU A 467 -9.02 -9.18 -27.53
N ASP A 468 -8.70 -9.05 -26.24
CA ASP A 468 -9.45 -8.28 -25.27
C ASP A 468 -9.13 -6.78 -25.38
N GLU A 469 -10.17 -5.98 -25.58
CA GLU A 469 -10.08 -4.52 -25.70
C GLU A 469 -9.52 -3.87 -24.43
N GLU A 470 -9.92 -4.36 -23.25
CA GLU A 470 -9.43 -3.81 -21.99
C GLU A 470 -7.92 -4.02 -21.85
N VAL A 471 -7.42 -5.20 -22.25
CA VAL A 471 -6.00 -5.54 -22.24
C VAL A 471 -5.22 -4.68 -23.23
N ARG A 472 -5.72 -4.50 -24.46
CA ARG A 472 -5.10 -3.61 -25.44
C ARG A 472 -4.98 -2.18 -24.93
N HIS A 473 -6.07 -1.62 -24.40
CA HIS A 473 -6.10 -0.26 -23.89
C HIS A 473 -5.16 -0.08 -22.70
N MET A 474 -5.10 -1.06 -21.80
CA MET A 474 -4.18 -1.04 -20.67
C MET A 474 -2.73 -1.14 -21.12
N ALA A 475 -2.40 -2.03 -22.06
CA ALA A 475 -1.06 -2.16 -22.61
C ALA A 475 -0.60 -0.84 -23.25
N LEU A 476 -1.47 -0.19 -24.03
CA LEU A 476 -1.18 1.12 -24.60
C LEU A 476 -1.02 2.21 -23.53
N ASP A 477 -1.86 2.22 -22.50
CA ASP A 477 -1.73 3.17 -21.39
C ASP A 477 -0.40 2.97 -20.63
N ILE A 478 -0.02 1.73 -20.34
CA ILE A 478 1.28 1.44 -19.72
C ILE A 478 2.41 1.91 -20.63
N LEU A 479 2.39 1.61 -21.94
CA LEU A 479 3.41 2.08 -22.90
C LEU A 479 3.50 3.60 -23.03
N ARG A 480 2.41 4.33 -22.80
CA ARG A 480 2.48 5.79 -22.70
C ARG A 480 3.41 6.22 -21.56
N HIS A 481 3.30 5.57 -20.40
CA HIS A 481 4.08 5.90 -19.21
C HIS A 481 5.51 5.34 -19.26
N VAL A 482 5.69 4.10 -19.72
CA VAL A 482 6.97 3.38 -19.63
C VAL A 482 7.73 3.27 -20.93
N GLY A 483 7.06 3.44 -22.07
CA GLY A 483 7.66 3.17 -23.37
C GLY A 483 8.88 4.04 -23.65
N THR A 484 9.69 3.59 -24.59
CA THR A 484 10.79 4.31 -25.22
C THR A 484 10.56 4.27 -26.73
N GLN A 485 11.61 4.29 -27.53
CA GLN A 485 11.51 4.17 -28.98
C GLN A 485 11.44 2.70 -29.43
N GLU A 486 11.68 1.71 -28.55
CA GLU A 486 11.71 0.29 -28.93
C GLU A 486 10.32 -0.25 -29.34
N SER A 487 9.24 0.24 -28.75
CA SER A 487 7.85 -0.15 -29.08
C SER A 487 7.28 0.55 -30.32
N VAL A 488 8.01 1.47 -30.95
CA VAL A 488 7.55 2.22 -32.14
C VAL A 488 7.10 1.30 -33.29
N PRO A 489 7.82 0.22 -33.65
CA PRO A 489 7.36 -0.72 -34.69
C PRO A 489 6.02 -1.37 -34.33
N ALA A 490 5.82 -1.76 -33.07
CA ALA A 490 4.58 -2.36 -32.61
C ALA A 490 3.41 -1.36 -32.65
N LEU A 491 3.64 -0.12 -32.19
CA LEU A 491 2.66 0.98 -32.25
C LEU A 491 2.27 1.34 -33.69
N ASN A 492 3.22 1.27 -34.63
CA ASN A 492 2.93 1.50 -36.05
C ASN A 492 1.98 0.45 -36.65
N GLU A 493 2.01 -0.79 -36.16
CA GLU A 493 1.06 -1.83 -36.54
C GLU A 493 -0.33 -1.55 -35.94
N THR A 494 -0.39 -1.04 -34.71
CA THR A 494 -1.65 -0.62 -34.04
C THR A 494 -2.42 0.46 -34.81
N LEU A 495 -1.73 1.29 -35.62
CA LEU A 495 -2.37 2.28 -36.50
C LEU A 495 -3.28 1.67 -37.58
N LYS A 496 -3.17 0.36 -37.83
CA LYS A 496 -4.04 -0.38 -38.76
C LYS A 496 -5.34 -0.86 -38.12
N SER A 497 -5.51 -0.68 -36.80
CA SER A 497 -6.71 -1.12 -36.08
C SER A 497 -7.98 -0.51 -36.69
N PRO A 498 -9.07 -1.28 -36.84
CA PRO A 498 -10.35 -0.74 -37.25
C PRO A 498 -10.94 0.20 -36.18
N ASP A 499 -10.57 0.00 -34.91
CA ASP A 499 -11.03 0.85 -33.81
C ASP A 499 -10.29 2.19 -33.79
N ARG A 500 -11.07 3.26 -33.88
CA ARG A 500 -10.59 4.64 -33.87
C ARG A 500 -9.93 5.00 -32.54
N ALA A 501 -10.48 4.56 -31.40
CA ALA A 501 -9.93 4.91 -30.10
C ALA A 501 -8.50 4.35 -29.94
N THR A 502 -8.32 3.08 -30.29
CA THR A 502 -7.02 2.39 -30.35
C THR A 502 -6.03 3.12 -31.25
N ARG A 503 -6.43 3.52 -32.47
CA ARG A 503 -5.56 4.30 -33.38
C ARG A 503 -5.14 5.64 -32.77
N HIS A 504 -6.06 6.35 -32.13
CA HIS A 504 -5.80 7.67 -31.55
C HIS A 504 -4.87 7.59 -30.33
N ILE A 505 -5.02 6.55 -29.50
CA ILE A 505 -4.10 6.28 -28.40
C ILE A 505 -2.70 6.00 -28.94
N ALA A 506 -2.55 5.13 -29.94
CA ALA A 506 -1.26 4.83 -30.56
C ALA A 506 -0.62 6.09 -31.17
N LEU A 507 -1.40 6.92 -31.87
CA LEU A 507 -0.94 8.22 -32.40
C LEU A 507 -0.45 9.16 -31.30
N SER A 508 -1.14 9.22 -30.16
CA SER A 508 -0.71 10.04 -29.03
C SER A 508 0.65 9.61 -28.49
N ILE A 509 0.88 8.30 -28.38
CA ILE A 509 2.17 7.75 -27.90
C ILE A 509 3.26 8.05 -28.93
N LEU A 510 3.03 7.76 -30.21
CA LEU A 510 4.00 8.02 -31.28
C LEU A 510 4.37 9.51 -31.40
N ARG A 511 3.40 10.41 -31.19
CA ARG A 511 3.60 11.86 -31.13
C ARG A 511 4.59 12.26 -30.05
N GLU A 512 4.56 11.61 -28.89
CA GLU A 512 5.50 11.85 -27.79
C GLU A 512 6.89 11.26 -28.07
N ARG A 513 6.95 10.10 -28.78
CA ARG A 513 8.22 9.45 -29.14
C ARG A 513 9.00 10.19 -30.23
N LYS A 514 8.31 10.90 -31.12
CA LYS A 514 8.90 11.69 -32.22
C LYS A 514 9.86 10.88 -33.10
N ASP A 515 9.56 9.61 -33.29
CA ASP A 515 10.45 8.69 -34.00
C ASP A 515 10.21 8.73 -35.52
N ALA A 516 11.28 8.85 -36.28
CA ALA A 516 11.23 8.94 -37.74
C ALA A 516 10.65 7.67 -38.41
N ARG A 517 10.70 6.51 -37.74
CA ARG A 517 10.11 5.26 -38.23
C ARG A 517 8.59 5.35 -38.37
N SER A 518 7.93 6.25 -37.62
CA SER A 518 6.48 6.45 -37.68
C SER A 518 6.02 7.38 -38.79
N VAL A 519 6.92 8.10 -39.47
CA VAL A 519 6.55 9.09 -40.50
C VAL A 519 5.68 8.46 -41.59
N VAL A 520 6.11 7.34 -42.17
CA VAL A 520 5.38 6.70 -43.27
C VAL A 520 4.04 6.10 -42.79
N PRO A 521 3.98 5.30 -41.71
CA PRO A 521 2.72 4.81 -41.16
C PRO A 521 1.71 5.91 -40.84
N VAL A 522 2.13 6.99 -40.16
CA VAL A 522 1.25 8.09 -39.77
C VAL A 522 0.79 8.90 -41.00
N THR A 523 1.66 9.10 -42.00
CA THR A 523 1.28 9.80 -43.25
C THR A 523 0.12 9.11 -43.97
N ARG A 524 0.02 7.77 -43.93
CA ARG A 524 -1.10 7.04 -44.54
C ARG A 524 -2.45 7.39 -43.92
N LEU A 525 -2.47 7.77 -42.64
CA LEU A 525 -3.70 8.16 -41.94
C LEU A 525 -4.23 9.53 -42.37
N LEU A 526 -3.46 10.34 -43.10
CA LEU A 526 -3.98 11.57 -43.72
C LEU A 526 -5.08 11.28 -44.75
N LEU A 527 -5.14 10.06 -45.28
CA LEU A 527 -6.19 9.62 -46.21
C LEU A 527 -7.56 9.46 -45.51
N SER A 528 -7.58 9.14 -44.22
CA SER A 528 -8.79 8.97 -43.41
C SER A 528 -9.28 10.32 -42.91
N ASP A 529 -10.51 10.72 -43.26
CA ASP A 529 -11.10 11.98 -42.77
C ASP A 529 -11.14 12.04 -41.24
N GLU A 530 -11.42 10.91 -40.58
CA GLU A 530 -11.57 10.82 -39.12
C GLU A 530 -10.25 10.96 -38.37
N ASP A 531 -9.14 10.51 -38.96
CA ASP A 531 -7.83 10.46 -38.31
C ASP A 531 -6.89 11.60 -38.77
N ARG A 532 -7.21 12.26 -39.90
CA ARG A 532 -6.35 13.25 -40.55
C ARG A 532 -5.86 14.34 -39.61
N GLY A 533 -6.73 14.87 -38.74
CA GLY A 533 -6.37 15.92 -37.80
C GLY A 533 -5.29 15.46 -36.82
N VAL A 534 -5.52 14.33 -36.14
CA VAL A 534 -4.58 13.78 -35.15
C VAL A 534 -3.28 13.31 -35.81
N ALA A 535 -3.36 12.74 -37.01
CA ALA A 535 -2.18 12.37 -37.80
C ALA A 535 -1.35 13.59 -38.22
N THR A 536 -2.00 14.69 -38.58
CA THR A 536 -1.34 15.98 -38.90
C THR A 536 -0.57 16.50 -37.70
N ASP A 537 -1.19 16.53 -36.52
CA ASP A 537 -0.54 16.98 -35.27
C ASP A 537 0.65 16.08 -34.90
N CYS A 538 0.50 14.77 -35.08
CA CYS A 538 1.58 13.81 -34.84
C CYS A 538 2.79 14.06 -35.76
N LEU A 539 2.56 14.24 -37.06
CA LEU A 539 3.62 14.51 -38.05
C LEU A 539 4.33 15.84 -37.78
N ILE A 540 3.59 16.88 -37.38
CA ILE A 540 4.18 18.17 -36.96
C ILE A 540 5.12 17.97 -35.77
N GLN A 541 4.73 17.15 -34.78
CA GLN A 541 5.53 16.92 -33.59
C GLN A 541 6.75 16.03 -33.82
N ILE A 542 6.70 15.08 -34.77
CA ILE A 542 7.89 14.33 -35.21
C ILE A 542 8.95 15.28 -35.77
N GLY A 543 8.54 16.36 -36.44
CA GLY A 543 9.42 17.43 -36.85
C GLY A 543 10.06 17.22 -38.23
N PRO A 544 11.26 17.80 -38.51
CA PRO A 544 11.79 17.96 -39.87
C PRO A 544 11.97 16.66 -40.67
N ALA A 545 12.10 15.51 -40.00
CA ALA A 545 12.21 14.20 -40.65
C ALA A 545 11.01 13.84 -41.55
N VAL A 546 9.86 14.52 -41.39
CA VAL A 546 8.67 14.28 -42.22
C VAL A 546 8.75 14.94 -43.61
N GLU A 547 9.61 15.96 -43.79
CA GLU A 547 9.58 16.86 -44.96
C GLU A 547 9.58 16.10 -46.30
N ASP A 548 10.52 15.18 -46.50
CA ASP A 548 10.67 14.46 -47.78
C ASP A 548 9.46 13.56 -48.09
N THR A 549 8.83 13.00 -47.06
CA THR A 549 7.62 12.18 -47.20
C THR A 549 6.41 13.05 -47.54
N ILE A 550 6.24 14.16 -46.82
CA ILE A 550 5.09 15.06 -46.99
C ILE A 550 5.15 15.81 -48.33
N LEU A 551 6.34 16.14 -48.84
CA LEU A 551 6.49 16.75 -50.16
C LEU A 551 5.89 15.90 -51.28
N LYS A 552 5.97 14.57 -51.17
CA LYS A 552 5.32 13.65 -52.13
C LYS A 552 3.79 13.74 -52.03
N GLY A 553 3.25 14.00 -50.84
CA GLY A 553 1.82 14.14 -50.57
C GLY A 553 1.17 15.39 -51.17
N LEU A 554 1.94 16.41 -51.55
CA LEU A 554 1.42 17.61 -52.22
C LEU A 554 0.82 17.32 -53.62
N LYS A 555 1.16 16.19 -54.22
CA LYS A 555 0.64 15.75 -55.53
C LYS A 555 -0.62 14.88 -55.43
N HIS A 556 -1.19 14.75 -54.22
CA HIS A 556 -2.33 13.88 -53.99
C HIS A 556 -3.62 14.45 -54.62
N ALA A 557 -4.52 13.58 -55.09
CA ALA A 557 -5.75 14.00 -55.77
C ALA A 557 -6.78 14.63 -54.83
N ASN A 558 -6.81 14.20 -53.57
CA ASN A 558 -7.72 14.74 -52.53
C ASN A 558 -7.19 16.10 -52.00
N PRO A 559 -7.91 17.22 -52.20
CA PRO A 559 -7.48 18.54 -51.73
C PRO A 559 -7.31 18.64 -50.21
N ALA A 560 -8.10 17.91 -49.42
CA ALA A 560 -7.97 17.92 -47.96
C ALA A 560 -6.64 17.33 -47.48
N VAL A 561 -6.13 16.31 -48.18
CA VAL A 561 -4.79 15.73 -47.95
C VAL A 561 -3.73 16.75 -48.31
N VAL A 562 -3.84 17.40 -49.47
CA VAL A 562 -2.89 18.44 -49.92
C VAL A 562 -2.87 19.62 -48.94
N ALA A 563 -4.03 20.07 -48.47
CA ALA A 563 -4.14 21.15 -47.48
C ALA A 563 -3.47 20.79 -46.15
N SER A 564 -3.57 19.53 -45.71
CA SER A 564 -2.89 19.03 -44.51
C SER A 564 -1.38 18.95 -44.71
N CYS A 565 -0.93 18.47 -45.88
CA CYS A 565 0.49 18.49 -46.24
C CYS A 565 1.07 19.92 -46.24
N CYS A 566 0.34 20.90 -46.79
CA CYS A 566 0.72 22.32 -46.71
C CYS A 566 0.83 22.79 -45.26
N ASN A 567 -0.12 22.43 -44.39
CA ASN A 567 -0.08 22.77 -42.97
C ASN A 567 1.18 22.20 -42.28
N ILE A 568 1.45 20.90 -42.48
CA ILE A 568 2.62 20.23 -41.89
C ILE A 568 3.91 20.91 -42.36
N LEU A 569 4.10 21.10 -43.68
CA LEU A 569 5.29 21.76 -44.24
C LEU A 569 5.42 23.21 -43.78
N GLY A 570 4.32 23.91 -43.55
CA GLY A 570 4.37 25.25 -42.97
C GLY A 570 4.99 25.28 -41.58
N LYS A 571 4.81 24.23 -40.76
CA LYS A 571 5.42 24.13 -39.43
C LYS A 571 6.83 23.55 -39.43
N VAL A 572 7.11 22.54 -40.25
CA VAL A 572 8.35 21.74 -40.16
C VAL A 572 9.23 21.81 -41.40
N GLY A 573 8.68 22.30 -42.52
CA GLY A 573 9.37 22.41 -43.79
C GLY A 573 10.48 23.47 -43.75
N THR A 574 11.42 23.30 -44.68
CA THR A 574 12.60 24.12 -44.91
C THR A 574 12.51 24.79 -46.28
N LYS A 575 13.60 25.47 -46.71
CA LYS A 575 13.75 25.97 -48.09
C LYS A 575 13.45 24.95 -49.18
N LYS A 576 13.62 23.64 -48.91
CA LYS A 576 13.28 22.57 -49.86
C LYS A 576 11.80 22.58 -50.25
N SER A 577 10.92 22.97 -49.32
CA SER A 577 9.47 22.96 -49.52
C SER A 577 8.93 24.16 -50.30
N VAL A 578 9.70 25.25 -50.40
CA VAL A 578 9.25 26.52 -50.97
C VAL A 578 8.75 26.38 -52.41
N ASN A 579 9.55 25.77 -53.29
CA ASN A 579 9.18 25.67 -54.71
C ASN A 579 7.90 24.84 -54.92
N ALA A 580 7.72 23.78 -54.13
CA ALA A 580 6.54 22.93 -54.22
C ALA A 580 5.29 23.66 -53.70
N LEU A 581 5.39 24.40 -52.61
CA LEU A 581 4.29 25.19 -52.05
C LEU A 581 3.92 26.39 -52.94
N GLN A 582 4.89 27.03 -53.58
CA GLN A 582 4.65 28.17 -54.50
C GLN A 582 3.73 27.78 -55.66
N GLY A 583 3.85 26.55 -56.17
CA GLY A 583 2.97 26.02 -57.22
C GLY A 583 1.51 25.86 -56.78
N LEU A 584 1.23 25.84 -55.48
CA LEU A 584 -0.11 25.60 -54.92
C LEU A 584 -0.83 26.87 -54.43
N VAL A 585 -0.16 28.02 -54.41
CA VAL A 585 -0.75 29.31 -53.95
C VAL A 585 -1.97 29.72 -54.78
N ASN A 586 -2.01 29.33 -56.05
CA ASN A 586 -3.12 29.60 -56.97
C ASN A 586 -4.00 28.36 -57.22
N SER A 587 -4.01 27.40 -56.28
CA SER A 587 -4.88 26.23 -56.36
C SER A 587 -6.35 26.65 -56.46
N ARG A 588 -7.15 25.89 -57.23
CA ARG A 588 -8.60 26.09 -57.31
C ARG A 588 -9.32 25.78 -56.00
N ASP A 589 -8.71 24.95 -55.16
CA ASP A 589 -9.20 24.68 -53.82
C ASP A 589 -8.73 25.76 -52.86
N GLY A 590 -9.68 26.49 -52.26
CA GLY A 590 -9.40 27.62 -51.38
C GLY A 590 -8.64 27.23 -50.11
N GLY A 591 -8.86 26.03 -49.58
CA GLY A 591 -8.14 25.53 -48.40
C GLY A 591 -6.68 25.22 -48.72
N VAL A 592 -6.42 24.59 -49.86
CA VAL A 592 -5.05 24.33 -50.34
C VAL A 592 -4.30 25.64 -50.59
N ALA A 593 -4.93 26.60 -51.29
CA ALA A 593 -4.31 27.89 -51.62
C ALA A 593 -3.97 28.69 -50.36
N ALA A 594 -4.90 28.75 -49.40
CA ALA A 594 -4.71 29.45 -48.13
C ALA A 594 -3.59 28.82 -47.29
N ASN A 595 -3.59 27.49 -47.13
CA ASN A 595 -2.55 26.79 -46.36
C ASN A 595 -1.19 26.87 -47.03
N ALA A 596 -1.12 26.80 -48.37
CA ALA A 596 0.14 26.94 -49.11
C ALA A 596 0.76 28.33 -48.94
N LYS A 597 -0.06 29.38 -49.02
CA LYS A 597 0.38 30.77 -48.77
C LYS A 597 0.88 30.96 -47.35
N TRP A 598 0.10 30.50 -46.36
CA TRP A 598 0.49 30.58 -44.96
C TRP A 598 1.81 29.82 -44.70
N ALA A 599 1.96 28.62 -45.26
CA ALA A 599 3.16 27.80 -45.10
C ALA A 599 4.42 28.48 -45.67
N LEU A 600 4.32 29.12 -46.83
CA LEU A 600 5.41 29.90 -47.41
C LEU A 600 5.80 31.08 -46.54
N ASP A 601 4.82 31.86 -46.06
CA ASP A 601 5.07 33.00 -45.19
C ASP A 601 5.77 32.56 -43.90
N ASP A 602 5.36 31.44 -43.30
CA ASP A 602 5.97 30.90 -42.08
C ASP A 602 7.41 30.41 -42.31
N ILE A 603 7.66 29.64 -43.38
CA ILE A 603 9.01 29.18 -43.74
C ILE A 603 9.94 30.37 -43.99
N MET A 604 9.50 31.36 -44.77
CA MET A 604 10.33 32.54 -45.10
C MET A 604 10.64 33.39 -43.88
N ARG A 605 9.68 33.55 -42.95
CA ARG A 605 9.91 34.24 -41.67
C ARG A 605 10.94 33.51 -40.82
N ARG A 606 10.85 32.18 -40.72
CA ARG A 606 11.81 31.37 -39.95
C ARG A 606 13.23 31.46 -40.55
N GLU A 607 13.36 31.51 -41.87
CA GLU A 607 14.64 31.63 -42.57
C GLU A 607 15.23 33.05 -42.55
N ALA A 608 14.42 34.09 -42.34
CA ALA A 608 14.89 35.48 -42.27
C ALA A 608 15.31 35.92 -40.85
N GLY A 609 14.92 35.16 -39.82
CA GLY A 609 15.16 35.48 -38.41
C GLY A 609 16.12 34.54 -37.67
N GLY A 610 16.65 33.51 -38.34
CA GLY A 610 17.74 32.65 -37.84
C GLY A 610 19.05 33.01 -38.54
#